data_AF-A0AAC9LD20-F1
#
_entry.id   AF-A0AAC9LD20-F1
#
_cell.length_a   1.000
_cell.length_b   1.000
_cell.length_c   1.000
_cell.angle_alpha   90.00
_cell.angle_beta   90.00
_cell.angle_gamma   90.00
#
_symmetry.space_group_name_H-M   'P 1'
#
loop_
_entity.id
_entity.type
_entity.pdbx_description
1 polymer ?
#
loop_
_entity_poly.entity_id
_entity_poly.type
_entity_poly.pdbx_seq_one_letter_code
_entity_poly.pdbx_strand_id
1 'polypeptide(L)'
;MDETEKLDHQMMVIELCNGFTPHDHLALAALSGEELVAQYEARLALHEYVDAMWEQAKTDGHDPANDPRFSAVAGLRDLTAELLGNADNAGGGPVRR
;
A
#
# COMPACT_ATOMS: atom_id res chain seq x y z
N MET A 1 20.91 -11.49 6.82
CA MET A 1 19.93 -11.86 5.79
C MET A 1 20.68 -11.93 4.49
N ASP A 2 20.51 -13.02 3.73
CA ASP A 2 21.16 -13.18 2.43
C ASP A 2 20.60 -12.15 1.45
N GLU A 3 21.43 -11.57 0.58
CA GLU A 3 21.00 -10.60 -0.42
C GLU A 3 20.01 -11.23 -1.43
N THR A 4 20.07 -12.54 -1.61
CA THR A 4 19.11 -13.29 -2.43
C THR A 4 17.69 -13.28 -1.82
N GLU A 5 17.55 -13.44 -0.50
CA GLU A 5 16.25 -13.38 0.20
C GLU A 5 15.64 -11.98 0.17
N LYS A 6 16.47 -10.92 0.25
CA LYS A 6 16.00 -9.53 0.09
C LYS A 6 15.44 -9.25 -1.30
N LEU A 7 16.14 -9.71 -2.33
CA LEU A 7 15.70 -9.56 -3.72
C LEU A 7 14.40 -10.33 -3.98
N ASP A 8 14.21 -11.48 -3.34
CA ASP A 8 12.98 -12.28 -3.44
C ASP A 8 11.77 -11.55 -2.83
N HIS A 9 11.93 -10.95 -1.65
CA HIS A 9 10.84 -10.20 -1.01
C HIS A 9 10.42 -8.96 -1.81
N GLN A 10 11.37 -8.18 -2.32
CA GLN A 10 11.04 -7.02 -3.17
C GLN A 10 10.32 -7.43 -4.45
N MET A 11 10.74 -8.54 -5.06
CA MET A 11 10.10 -9.07 -6.26
C MET A 11 8.67 -9.55 -5.97
N MET A 12 8.43 -10.23 -4.84
CA MET A 12 7.09 -10.62 -4.43
C MET A 12 6.15 -9.42 -4.18
N VAL A 13 6.64 -8.32 -3.60
CA VAL A 13 5.83 -7.10 -3.43
C VAL A 13 5.49 -6.47 -4.79
N ILE A 14 6.44 -6.43 -5.71
CA ILE A 14 6.20 -5.93 -7.08
C ILE A 14 5.15 -6.80 -7.78
N GLU A 15 5.26 -8.12 -7.69
CA GLU A 15 4.26 -9.04 -8.27
C GLU A 15 2.88 -8.87 -7.63
N LEU A 16 2.83 -8.65 -6.31
CA LEU A 16 1.60 -8.36 -5.59
C LEU A 16 0.93 -7.10 -6.12
N CYS A 17 1.65 -5.97 -6.18
CA CYS A 17 1.11 -4.71 -6.72
C CYS A 17 0.70 -4.86 -8.19
N ASN A 18 1.54 -5.47 -9.03
CA ASN A 18 1.23 -5.72 -10.44
C ASN A 18 -0.02 -6.57 -10.64
N GLY A 19 -0.27 -7.53 -9.75
CA GLY A 19 -1.46 -8.37 -9.79
C GLY A 19 -2.74 -7.59 -9.47
N PHE A 20 -2.68 -6.60 -8.58
CA PHE A 20 -3.86 -5.81 -8.17
C PHE A 20 -4.14 -4.63 -9.11
N THR A 21 -3.10 -3.89 -9.52
CA THR A 21 -3.23 -2.59 -10.20
C THR A 21 -4.17 -2.60 -11.41
N PRO A 22 -4.12 -3.55 -12.36
CA PRO A 22 -5.04 -3.56 -13.50
C PRO A 22 -6.51 -3.71 -13.10
N HIS A 23 -6.80 -4.54 -12.10
CA HIS A 23 -8.17 -4.74 -11.61
C HIS A 23 -8.67 -3.54 -10.82
N ASP A 24 -7.79 -2.93 -10.04
CA ASP A 24 -8.10 -1.74 -9.26
C ASP A 24 -8.44 -0.56 -10.18
N HIS A 25 -7.65 -0.35 -11.24
CA HIS A 25 -7.92 0.69 -12.25
C HIS A 25 -9.27 0.49 -12.94
N LEU A 26 -9.62 -0.75 -13.30
CA LEU A 26 -10.93 -1.05 -13.90
C LEU A 26 -12.08 -0.78 -12.93
N ALA A 27 -11.92 -1.13 -11.66
CA ALA A 27 -12.93 -0.88 -10.64
C ALA A 27 -13.11 0.64 -10.40
N LEU A 28 -12.02 1.38 -10.25
CA LEU A 28 -12.05 2.84 -10.05
C LEU A 28 -12.67 3.57 -11.24
N ALA A 29 -12.37 3.16 -12.48
CA ALA A 29 -12.91 3.78 -13.68
C ALA A 29 -14.45 3.66 -13.80
N ALA A 30 -15.07 2.74 -13.07
CA ALA A 30 -16.53 2.56 -13.05
C ALA A 30 -17.24 3.44 -12.01
N LEU A 31 -16.49 4.16 -11.17
CA LEU A 31 -17.03 4.95 -10.06
C LEU A 31 -17.31 6.40 -10.46
N SER A 32 -18.29 7.00 -9.80
CA SER A 32 -18.53 8.44 -9.84
C SER A 32 -17.48 9.21 -9.03
N GLY A 33 -17.45 10.54 -9.21
CA GLY A 33 -16.53 11.40 -8.46
C GLY A 33 -16.69 11.29 -6.93
N GLU A 34 -17.92 11.20 -6.42
CA GLU A 34 -18.17 11.04 -4.98
C GLU A 34 -17.67 9.68 -4.48
N GLU A 35 -17.89 8.62 -5.25
CA GLU A 35 -17.40 7.28 -4.92
C GLU A 35 -15.87 7.18 -4.98
N LEU A 36 -15.22 7.89 -5.90
CA LEU A 36 -13.76 8.00 -5.96
C LEU A 36 -13.18 8.67 -4.72
N VAL A 37 -13.80 9.76 -4.25
CA VAL A 37 -13.41 10.42 -2.99
C VAL A 37 -13.58 9.46 -1.81
N ALA A 38 -14.72 8.76 -1.72
CA ALA A 38 -14.94 7.77 -0.66
C ALA A 38 -13.92 6.62 -0.69
N GLN A 39 -13.53 6.16 -1.88
CA GLN A 39 -12.48 5.16 -2.04
C GLN A 39 -11.11 5.68 -1.60
N TYR A 40 -10.76 6.93 -1.95
CA TYR A 40 -9.52 7.55 -1.50
C TYR A 40 -9.45 7.63 0.02
N GLU A 41 -10.51 8.14 0.68
CA GLU A 41 -10.56 8.25 2.14
C GLU A 41 -10.46 6.89 2.84
N ALA A 42 -11.18 5.88 2.33
CA ALA A 42 -11.12 4.53 2.88
C ALA A 42 -9.73 3.90 2.76
N ARG A 43 -9.06 4.10 1.62
CA ARG A 43 -7.71 3.59 1.36
C ARG A 43 -6.65 4.34 2.15
N LEU A 44 -6.84 5.64 2.37
CA LEU A 44 -5.98 6.45 3.25
C LEU A 44 -6.05 5.92 4.67
N ALA A 45 -7.25 5.75 5.22
CA ALA A 45 -7.43 5.22 6.58
C ALA A 45 -6.82 3.82 6.75
N LEU A 46 -6.95 2.95 5.74
CA LEU A 46 -6.32 1.64 5.75
C LEU A 46 -4.80 1.72 5.70
N HIS A 47 -4.24 2.56 4.82
CA HIS A 47 -2.80 2.76 4.71
C HIS A 47 -2.21 3.29 6.02
N GLU A 48 -2.83 4.31 6.61
CA GLU A 48 -2.43 4.88 7.90
C GLU A 48 -2.47 3.84 9.03
N TYR A 49 -3.48 2.97 9.05
CA TYR A 49 -3.57 1.89 10.02
C TYR A 49 -2.41 0.89 9.90
N VAL A 50 -2.06 0.48 8.67
CA VAL A 50 -0.94 -0.45 8.42
C VAL A 50 0.40 0.23 8.73
N ASP A 51 0.57 1.49 8.33
CA ASP A 51 1.78 2.28 8.62
C ASP A 51 1.95 2.48 10.13
N ALA A 52 0.88 2.69 10.89
CA ALA A 52 0.94 2.78 12.34
C ALA A 52 1.46 1.48 13.00
N MET A 53 1.11 0.30 12.49
CA MET A 53 1.69 -0.97 12.99
C MET A 53 3.19 -1.04 12.73
N TRP A 54 3.62 -0.59 11.56
CA TRP A 54 5.03 -0.53 11.17
C TRP A 54 5.83 0.42 12.07
N GLU A 55 5.30 1.61 12.33
CA GLU A 55 5.94 2.60 13.21
C GLU A 55 5.92 2.18 14.69
N GLN A 56 4.88 1.46 15.13
CA GLN A 56 4.86 0.86 16.47
C GLN A 56 5.98 -0.18 16.63
N ALA A 57 6.20 -1.03 15.63
CA ALA A 57 7.29 -2.01 15.67
C ALA A 57 8.67 -1.35 15.83
N LYS A 58 8.91 -0.23 15.11
CA LYS A 58 10.13 0.57 15.29
C LYS A 58 10.24 1.14 16.70
N THR A 59 9.13 1.67 17.22
CA THR A 59 9.07 2.22 18.59
C THR A 59 9.39 1.16 19.65
N ASP A 60 8.97 -0.08 19.42
CA ASP A 60 9.26 -1.23 20.28
C ASP A 60 10.70 -1.74 20.16
N GLY A 61 11.54 -1.09 19.34
CA GLY A 61 12.95 -1.41 19.16
C GLY A 61 13.22 -2.49 18.12
N HIS A 62 12.24 -2.86 17.30
CA HIS A 62 12.44 -3.73 16.16
C HIS A 62 12.99 -2.96 14.94
N ASP A 63 13.66 -3.67 14.05
CA ASP A 63 13.99 -3.20 12.70
C ASP A 63 13.11 -3.94 11.69
N PRO A 64 11.86 -3.50 11.49
CA PRO A 64 10.89 -4.24 10.67
C PRO A 64 11.29 -4.32 9.19
N ALA A 65 12.23 -3.47 8.72
CA ALA A 65 12.77 -3.54 7.37
C ALA A 65 13.73 -4.71 7.15
N ASN A 66 14.37 -5.21 8.21
CA ASN A 66 15.33 -6.32 8.13
C ASN A 66 14.90 -7.55 8.94
N ASP A 67 13.72 -7.53 9.56
CA ASP A 67 13.17 -8.63 10.34
C ASP A 67 12.09 -9.37 9.53
N PRO A 68 12.33 -10.65 9.12
CA PRO A 68 11.42 -11.42 8.30
C PRO A 68 9.99 -11.56 8.87
N ARG A 69 9.81 -11.40 10.19
CA ARG A 69 8.48 -11.43 10.83
C ARG A 69 7.56 -10.32 10.34
N PHE A 70 8.12 -9.21 9.86
CA PHE A 70 7.38 -8.05 9.36
C PHE A 70 7.28 -8.01 7.83
N SER A 71 7.77 -9.04 7.12
CA SER A 71 7.71 -9.12 5.64
C SER A 71 6.29 -8.95 5.09
N ALA A 72 5.30 -9.59 5.71
CA ALA A 72 3.89 -9.43 5.33
C ALA A 72 3.37 -8.01 5.59
N VAL A 73 3.80 -7.37 6.69
CA VAL A 73 3.42 -5.99 7.01
C VAL A 73 4.02 -5.01 5.99
N ALA A 74 5.29 -5.22 5.60
CA ALA A 74 5.93 -4.44 4.54
C ALA A 74 5.16 -4.57 3.21
N GLY A 75 4.81 -5.79 2.81
CA GLY A 75 4.05 -6.01 1.57
C GLY A 75 2.65 -5.40 1.60
N LEU A 76 1.93 -5.48 2.73
CA LEU A 76 0.64 -4.80 2.90
C LEU A 76 0.78 -3.28 2.87
N ARG A 77 1.83 -2.74 3.48
CA ARG A 77 2.11 -1.29 3.48
C ARG A 77 2.33 -0.78 2.06
N ASP A 78 3.13 -1.49 1.27
CA ASP A 78 3.42 -1.12 -0.12
C ASP A 78 2.18 -1.28 -1.02
N LEU A 79 1.41 -2.39 -0.87
CA LEU A 79 0.16 -2.57 -1.60
C LEU A 79 -0.86 -1.48 -1.28
N THR A 80 -1.05 -1.15 0.00
CA THR A 80 -2.02 -0.11 0.40
C THR A 80 -1.60 1.28 -0.06
N ALA A 81 -0.30 1.57 -0.10
CA ALA A 81 0.23 2.79 -0.70
C ALA A 81 -0.06 2.87 -2.21
N GLU A 82 0.15 1.77 -2.95
CA GLU A 82 -0.16 1.68 -4.38
C GLU A 82 -1.67 1.89 -4.65
N LEU A 83 -2.53 1.20 -3.90
CA LEU A 83 -3.99 1.34 -4.03
C LEU A 83 -4.48 2.75 -3.69
N LEU A 84 -3.89 3.40 -2.68
CA LEU A 84 -4.15 4.80 -2.35
C LEU A 84 -3.73 5.72 -3.50
N GLY A 85 -2.53 5.49 -4.05
CA GLY A 85 -2.02 6.24 -5.21
C GLY A 85 -2.92 6.10 -6.44
N ASN A 86 -3.44 4.91 -6.70
CA ASN A 86 -4.41 4.67 -7.77
C ASN A 86 -5.70 5.48 -7.57
N ALA A 87 -6.25 5.52 -6.35
CA ALA A 87 -7.44 6.30 -6.05
C ALA A 87 -7.20 7.83 -6.15
N ASP A 88 -6.02 8.31 -5.73
CA ASP A 88 -5.59 9.72 -5.93
C ASP A 88 -5.56 10.05 -7.43
N ASN A 89 -4.85 9.22 -8.21
CA ASN A 89 -4.69 9.40 -9.65
C ASN A 89 -6.01 9.31 -10.43
N ALA A 90 -6.98 8.54 -9.94
CA ALA A 90 -8.33 8.48 -10.49
C ALA A 90 -9.17 9.74 -10.20
N GLY A 91 -8.67 10.66 -9.36
CA GLY A 91 -9.33 11.92 -9.02
C GLY A 91 -10.09 11.91 -7.69
N GLY A 92 -9.89 10.88 -6.85
CA GLY A 92 -10.48 10.81 -5.52
C GLY A 92 -9.72 11.62 -4.47
N GLY A 93 -8.46 11.97 -4.72
CA GLY A 93 -7.63 12.71 -3.78
C GLY A 93 -7.98 14.19 -3.69
N PRO A 94 -7.39 14.91 -2.72
CA PRO A 94 -7.63 16.33 -2.54
C PRO A 94 -7.22 17.11 -3.80
N VAL A 95 -8.06 18.08 -4.18
CA VAL A 95 -7.76 18.97 -5.31
C VAL A 95 -6.43 19.67 -5.06
N ARG A 96 -5.39 19.27 -5.81
CA ARG A 96 -4.09 19.94 -5.79
C ARG A 96 -4.27 21.34 -6.38
N ARG A 97 -4.24 22.36 -5.53
CA ARG A 97 -4.34 23.78 -5.92
C ARG A 97 -3.03 24.29 -6.50
#